data_AF-A0A4P6F932-F1
#
_entry.id   AF-A0A4P6F932-F1
#
_cell.length_a   1.000
_cell.length_b   1.000
_cell.length_c   1.000
_cell.angle_alpha   90.00
_cell.angle_beta   90.00
_cell.angle_gamma   90.00
#
_symmetry.space_group_name_H-M   'P 1'
#
loop_
_entity.id
_entity.type
_entity.pdbx_description
1 polymer ?
#
loop_
_entity_poly.entity_id
_entity_poly.type
_entity_poly.pdbx_seq_one_letter_code
_entity_poly.pdbx_strand_id
1 'polypeptide(L)'
;MSARRQTRRCTTRTACSGDRPHLSGRRDRGPGARGGRPRRDPRDRAGGDDRRPTLVELQAVLEHRGGVDEARAAQNLLRSAEVEVADFTARHAEVARQAYRDYGRASGHPARLNLGDCYAYALAAVADQPLLFVGDDFVHTDVRPAYLPPSA
;
A
#
# COMPACT_ATOMS: atom_id res chain seq x y z
N MET A 1 37.54 21.13 44.92
CA MET A 1 38.62 20.11 44.97
C MET A 1 39.49 20.28 43.74
N SER A 2 40.79 20.36 43.95
CA SER A 2 41.78 20.98 43.09
C SER A 2 42.53 19.96 42.23
N ALA A 3 42.69 20.31 40.94
CA ALA A 3 43.92 20.25 40.13
C ALA A 3 44.64 18.91 39.79
N ARG A 4 45.20 18.96 38.55
CA ARG A 4 46.37 18.25 37.96
C ARG A 4 46.10 16.81 37.48
N ARG A 5 46.03 16.59 36.16
CA ARG A 5 47.15 16.29 35.23
C ARG A 5 48.11 15.23 35.76
N GLN A 6 48.14 14.06 35.11
CA GLN A 6 49.39 13.33 34.87
C GLN A 6 49.29 12.54 33.56
N THR A 7 50.24 12.86 32.69
CA THR A 7 50.55 12.32 31.37
C THR A 7 51.07 10.88 31.44
N ARG A 8 50.67 10.03 30.50
CA ARG A 8 51.48 8.87 30.09
C ARG A 8 52.10 9.17 28.73
N ARG A 9 53.43 9.30 28.77
CA ARG A 9 54.33 9.28 27.62
C ARG A 9 54.30 7.88 27.02
N CYS A 10 54.15 7.76 25.71
CA CYS A 10 54.57 6.57 24.98
C CYS A 10 55.76 6.97 24.11
N THR A 11 56.89 6.36 24.43
CA THR A 11 58.20 6.46 23.79
C THR A 11 58.29 5.52 22.59
N THR A 12 59.30 5.78 21.73
CA THR A 12 59.78 5.07 20.52
C THR A 12 59.16 5.62 19.22
N ARG A 13 59.84 6.39 18.35
CA ARG A 13 61.21 6.46 17.79
C ARG A 13 61.56 5.31 16.83
N THR A 14 61.18 5.48 15.56
CA THR A 14 61.80 4.88 14.34
C THR A 14 61.51 5.84 13.16
N ALA A 15 62.45 6.72 12.77
CA ALA A 15 63.32 6.63 11.58
C ALA A 15 62.54 6.36 10.27
N CYS A 16 62.25 7.36 9.43
CA CYS A 16 63.09 8.02 8.39
C CYS A 16 62.72 7.56 6.97
N SER A 17 62.70 8.54 6.05
CA SER A 17 62.68 8.49 4.58
C SER A 17 61.36 8.22 3.86
N GLY A 18 60.93 9.19 3.03
CA GLY A 18 59.78 9.08 2.12
C GLY A 18 59.17 10.44 1.73
N ASP A 19 59.77 11.07 0.73
CA ASP A 19 59.23 12.02 -0.26
C ASP A 19 58.07 13.02 0.01
N ARG A 20 58.46 14.31 -0.13
CA ARG A 20 57.80 15.49 -0.77
C ARG A 20 56.49 16.09 -0.22
N PRO A 21 56.31 17.43 -0.38
CA PRO A 21 55.41 18.22 0.45
C PRO A 21 54.05 18.49 -0.20
N HIS A 22 52.98 18.44 0.59
CA HIS A 22 51.73 19.14 0.27
C HIS A 22 51.48 20.24 1.30
N LEU A 23 51.67 21.48 0.85
CA LEU A 23 51.35 22.70 1.59
C LEU A 23 49.84 22.88 1.70
N SER A 24 49.42 22.94 2.97
CA SER A 24 48.29 23.68 3.54
C SER A 24 47.20 24.19 2.59
N GLY A 25 46.03 23.59 2.72
CA GLY A 25 44.74 24.21 2.39
C GLY A 25 43.74 23.90 3.49
N ARG A 26 43.79 24.67 4.59
CA ARG A 26 42.67 24.77 5.54
C ARG A 26 41.45 25.22 4.74
N ARG A 27 40.41 24.37 4.67
CA ARG A 27 39.04 24.84 4.45
C ARG A 27 38.20 24.39 5.63
N ASP A 28 37.69 25.41 6.30
CA ASP A 28 36.86 25.34 7.49
C ASP A 28 35.68 24.37 7.31
N ARG A 29 35.44 23.56 8.35
CA ARG A 29 34.20 22.81 8.50
C ARG A 29 33.08 23.82 8.78
N GLY A 30 32.29 24.13 7.76
CA GLY A 30 31.03 24.86 7.93
C GLY A 30 30.02 24.05 8.77
N PRO A 31 29.09 24.73 9.48
CA PRO A 31 28.12 24.08 10.33
C PRO A 31 27.15 23.25 9.47
N GLY A 32 26.83 22.05 9.97
CA GLY A 32 26.11 21.01 9.26
C GLY A 32 24.91 21.51 8.46
N ALA A 33 24.99 21.32 7.14
CA ALA A 33 23.81 21.24 6.31
C ALA A 33 22.94 20.12 6.87
N ARG A 34 21.95 20.47 7.69
CA ARG A 34 20.80 19.59 7.92
C ARG A 34 20.29 19.29 6.51
N GLY A 35 20.52 18.07 6.04
CA GLY A 35 19.92 17.58 4.81
C GLY A 35 18.42 17.74 4.95
N GLY A 36 17.90 18.87 4.48
CA GLY A 36 16.48 19.08 4.36
C GLY A 36 16.01 17.92 3.50
N ARG A 37 15.12 17.09 4.05
CA ARG A 37 14.44 16.08 3.24
C ARG A 37 13.98 16.81 1.97
N PRO A 38 14.27 16.29 0.78
CA PRO A 38 13.88 16.97 -0.45
C PRO A 38 12.40 17.33 -0.33
N ARG A 39 12.05 18.57 -0.65
CA ARG A 39 10.64 18.99 -0.72
C ARG A 39 10.01 18.10 -1.77
N ARG A 40 9.28 17.06 -1.31
CA ARG A 40 8.55 16.15 -2.20
C ARG A 40 7.68 17.01 -3.12
N ASP A 41 7.75 16.76 -4.42
CA ASP A 41 6.86 17.41 -5.38
C ASP A 41 5.42 17.16 -4.92
N PRO A 42 4.50 18.15 -4.95
CA PRO A 42 3.08 17.90 -4.75
C PRO A 42 2.53 16.75 -5.63
N ARG A 43 3.15 16.50 -6.79
CA ARG A 43 2.87 15.35 -7.67
C ARG A 43 3.47 14.04 -7.17
N ASP A 44 4.57 14.05 -6.40
CA ASP A 44 5.08 12.87 -5.67
C ASP A 44 4.20 12.50 -4.47
N ARG A 45 3.24 13.36 -4.09
CA ARG A 45 2.16 12.96 -3.16
C ARG A 45 1.08 12.13 -3.83
N ALA A 46 1.00 12.14 -5.17
CA ALA A 46 0.20 11.21 -5.95
C ALA A 46 0.99 9.90 -6.20
N GLY A 47 1.72 9.44 -5.17
CA GLY A 47 2.38 8.15 -5.19
C GLY A 47 1.39 7.03 -4.87
N GLY A 48 1.08 6.21 -5.89
CA GLY A 48 0.56 4.84 -5.73
C GLY A 48 -0.96 4.72 -5.64
N ASP A 49 -1.62 4.69 -6.80
CA ASP A 49 -3.03 4.29 -6.93
C ASP A 49 -3.22 2.76 -7.06
N ASP A 50 -2.23 1.94 -6.69
CA ASP A 50 -2.35 0.46 -6.70
C ASP A 50 -3.14 -0.08 -5.48
N ARG A 51 -4.40 0.36 -5.32
CA ARG A 51 -5.29 -0.07 -4.23
C ARG A 51 -6.40 -0.90 -4.84
N ARG A 52 -6.35 -2.22 -4.69
CA ARG A 52 -7.27 -3.15 -5.36
C ARG A 52 -7.79 -4.17 -4.35
N PRO A 53 -8.60 -3.74 -3.37
CA PRO A 53 -8.94 -4.56 -2.22
C PRO A 53 -9.62 -5.87 -2.62
N THR A 54 -10.48 -5.86 -3.64
CA THR A 54 -11.13 -7.07 -4.17
C THR A 54 -10.13 -8.05 -4.81
N LEU A 55 -9.09 -7.55 -5.51
CA LEU A 55 -8.02 -8.40 -6.04
C LEU A 55 -7.20 -9.02 -4.91
N VAL A 56 -6.82 -8.21 -3.90
CA VAL A 56 -6.07 -8.68 -2.73
C VAL A 56 -6.84 -9.77 -1.99
N GLU A 57 -8.14 -9.58 -1.79
CA GLU A 57 -9.01 -10.58 -1.16
C GLU A 57 -9.06 -11.88 -1.96
N LEU A 58 -9.27 -11.80 -3.28
CA LEU A 58 -9.26 -12.96 -4.17
C LEU A 58 -7.94 -13.74 -4.04
N GLN A 59 -6.81 -13.04 -4.10
CA GLN A 59 -5.50 -13.68 -3.98
C GLN A 59 -5.30 -14.34 -2.62
N ALA A 60 -5.61 -13.64 -1.52
CA ALA A 60 -5.46 -14.20 -0.18
C ALA A 60 -6.32 -15.47 0.02
N VAL A 61 -7.56 -15.47 -0.50
CA VAL A 61 -8.46 -16.63 -0.43
C VAL A 61 -7.92 -17.81 -1.24
N LEU A 62 -7.44 -17.57 -2.47
CA LEU A 62 -6.88 -18.62 -3.32
C LEU A 62 -5.57 -19.18 -2.77
N GLU A 63 -4.70 -18.32 -2.27
CA GLU A 63 -3.46 -18.74 -1.60
C GLU A 63 -3.77 -19.61 -0.38
N HIS A 64 -4.79 -19.24 0.41
CA HIS A 64 -5.20 -20.03 1.56
C HIS A 64 -5.80 -21.39 1.17
N ARG A 65 -6.57 -21.46 0.08
CA ARG A 65 -7.30 -22.67 -0.33
C ARG A 65 -6.47 -23.64 -1.16
N GLY A 66 -5.54 -23.14 -1.97
CA GLY A 66 -4.80 -23.95 -2.95
C GLY A 66 -3.37 -23.49 -3.23
N GLY A 67 -2.86 -22.53 -2.46
CA GLY A 67 -1.47 -22.08 -2.54
C GLY A 67 -1.21 -21.01 -3.61
N VAL A 68 0.07 -20.63 -3.71
CA VAL A 68 0.52 -19.51 -4.55
C VAL A 68 0.28 -19.75 -6.04
N ASP A 69 0.31 -21.01 -6.49
CA ASP A 69 0.12 -21.35 -7.90
C ASP A 69 -1.34 -21.14 -8.35
N GLU A 70 -2.33 -21.43 -7.50
CA GLU A 70 -3.74 -21.14 -7.77
C GLU A 70 -4.00 -19.63 -7.86
N ALA A 71 -3.43 -18.84 -6.95
CA ALA A 71 -3.53 -17.38 -7.02
C ALA A 71 -2.88 -16.81 -8.29
N ARG A 72 -1.76 -17.39 -8.73
CA ARG A 72 -1.10 -17.03 -10.00
C ARG A 72 -1.96 -17.41 -11.21
N ALA A 73 -2.58 -18.58 -11.19
CA ALA A 73 -3.49 -19.02 -12.26
C ALA A 73 -4.69 -18.06 -12.39
N ALA A 74 -5.27 -17.62 -11.28
CA ALA A 74 -6.33 -16.61 -11.30
C ALA A 74 -5.88 -15.26 -11.87
N GLN A 75 -4.68 -14.78 -11.54
CA GLN A 75 -4.14 -13.56 -12.17
C GLN A 75 -3.95 -13.71 -13.68
N ASN A 76 -3.51 -14.89 -14.14
CA ASN A 76 -3.42 -15.18 -15.57
C ASN A 76 -4.79 -15.17 -16.24
N LEU A 77 -5.81 -15.74 -15.57
CA LEU A 77 -7.18 -15.75 -16.06
C LEU A 77 -7.71 -14.32 -16.23
N LEU A 78 -7.58 -13.47 -15.20
CA LEU A 78 -8.00 -12.07 -15.25
C LEU A 78 -7.34 -11.32 -16.42
N ARG A 79 -6.04 -11.55 -16.65
CA ARG A 79 -5.34 -10.97 -17.81
C ARG A 79 -5.87 -11.47 -19.14
N SER A 80 -6.08 -12.79 -19.28
CA SER A 80 -6.59 -13.38 -20.52
C SER A 80 -8.03 -13.00 -20.84
N ALA A 81 -8.82 -12.72 -19.80
CA ALA A 81 -10.19 -12.23 -19.92
C ALA A 81 -10.26 -10.70 -20.05
N GLU A 82 -9.12 -10.02 -20.16
CA GLU A 82 -9.01 -8.57 -20.30
C GLU A 82 -9.74 -7.78 -19.19
N VAL A 83 -9.74 -8.34 -17.97
CA VAL A 83 -10.36 -7.68 -16.81
C VAL A 83 -9.47 -6.52 -16.35
N GLU A 84 -10.01 -5.31 -16.43
CA GLU A 84 -9.41 -4.15 -15.82
C GLU A 84 -9.58 -4.21 -14.30
N VAL A 85 -8.46 -4.16 -13.57
CA VAL A 85 -8.51 -4.05 -12.10
C VAL A 85 -8.51 -2.59 -11.71
N ALA A 86 -9.69 -2.08 -11.37
CA ALA A 86 -9.89 -0.68 -11.03
C ALA A 86 -9.23 -0.27 -9.71
N ASP A 87 -8.73 0.95 -9.67
CA ASP A 87 -8.09 1.52 -8.49
C ASP A 87 -9.12 1.99 -7.45
N PHE A 88 -8.79 1.80 -6.17
CA PHE A 88 -9.66 2.10 -5.05
C PHE A 88 -9.34 3.48 -4.47
N THR A 89 -10.21 4.44 -4.79
CA THR A 89 -10.06 5.86 -4.43
C THR A 89 -10.70 6.18 -3.07
N ALA A 90 -10.46 7.40 -2.58
CA ALA A 90 -11.13 7.91 -1.38
C ALA A 90 -12.67 7.97 -1.51
N ARG A 91 -13.17 8.21 -2.74
CA ARG A 91 -14.61 8.17 -3.02
C ARG A 91 -15.18 6.77 -2.79
N HIS A 92 -14.49 5.73 -3.26
CA HIS A 92 -14.88 4.34 -3.01
C HIS A 92 -14.86 4.03 -1.51
N ALA A 93 -13.86 4.50 -0.76
CA ALA A 93 -13.79 4.28 0.69
C ALA A 93 -14.99 4.88 1.45
N GLU A 94 -15.42 6.09 1.09
CA GLU A 94 -16.57 6.73 1.71
C GLU A 94 -17.88 5.98 1.41
N VAL A 95 -18.07 5.55 0.15
CA VAL A 95 -19.24 4.75 -0.25
C VAL A 95 -19.23 3.38 0.44
N ALA A 96 -18.09 2.69 0.50
CA ALA A 96 -17.96 1.41 1.19
C ALA A 96 -18.28 1.53 2.69
N ARG A 97 -17.82 2.61 3.33
CA ARG A 97 -18.12 2.90 4.74
C ARG A 97 -19.63 3.10 4.96
N GLN A 98 -20.30 3.78 4.04
CA GLN A 98 -21.74 3.99 4.10
C GLN A 98 -22.49 2.67 3.87
N ALA A 99 -22.13 1.92 2.83
CA ALA A 99 -22.68 0.60 2.56
C ALA A 99 -22.54 -0.37 3.75
N TYR A 100 -21.40 -0.35 4.45
CA TYR A 100 -21.21 -1.19 5.63
C TYR A 100 -22.13 -0.81 6.80
N ARG A 101 -22.50 0.47 6.92
CA ARG A 101 -23.48 0.93 7.91
C ARG A 101 -24.89 0.52 7.54
N ASP A 102 -25.24 0.62 6.26
CA ASP A 102 -26.61 0.42 5.78
C ASP A 102 -26.94 -1.06 5.56
N TYR A 103 -25.97 -1.82 5.06
CA TYR A 103 -26.15 -3.20 4.61
C TYR A 103 -25.25 -4.21 5.33
N GLY A 104 -24.27 -3.77 6.13
CA GLY A 104 -23.27 -4.65 6.72
C GLY A 104 -23.84 -5.61 7.76
N ARG A 105 -23.10 -6.68 8.10
CA ARG A 105 -23.53 -7.73 9.06
C ARG A 105 -24.05 -7.21 10.41
N ALA A 106 -23.53 -6.07 10.88
CA ALA A 106 -23.88 -5.48 12.16
C ALA A 106 -25.05 -4.47 12.09
N SER A 107 -25.56 -4.16 10.90
CA SER A 107 -26.63 -3.16 10.69
C SER A 107 -28.03 -3.67 11.03
N GLY A 108 -28.22 -5.00 11.07
CA GLY A 108 -29.54 -5.62 11.12
C GLY A 108 -30.23 -5.74 9.76
N HIS A 109 -29.59 -5.28 8.68
CA HIS A 109 -30.11 -5.35 7.32
C HIS A 109 -30.05 -6.78 6.75
N PRO A 110 -31.04 -7.25 5.96
CA PRO A 110 -31.08 -8.61 5.41
C PRO A 110 -29.91 -8.96 4.49
N ALA A 111 -29.32 -7.99 3.78
CA ALA A 111 -28.14 -8.21 2.93
C ALA A 111 -26.91 -8.73 3.70
N ARG A 112 -26.68 -8.25 4.92
CA ARG A 112 -25.59 -8.69 5.81
C ARG A 112 -24.21 -8.71 5.13
N LEU A 113 -23.89 -7.65 4.38
CA LEU A 113 -22.62 -7.52 3.66
C LEU A 113 -21.41 -7.61 4.60
N ASN A 114 -20.39 -8.31 4.15
CA ASN A 114 -19.07 -8.30 4.78
C ASN A 114 -18.24 -7.09 4.29
N LEU A 115 -17.03 -6.91 4.83
CA LEU A 115 -16.17 -5.78 4.45
C LEU A 115 -15.70 -5.86 2.99
N GLY A 116 -15.36 -7.06 2.50
CA GLY A 116 -15.01 -7.33 1.11
C GLY A 116 -16.14 -6.98 0.15
N ASP A 117 -17.36 -7.39 0.49
CA ASP A 117 -18.57 -7.07 -0.29
C ASP A 117 -18.79 -5.56 -0.39
N CYS A 118 -18.47 -4.81 0.66
CA CYS A 118 -18.58 -3.35 0.64
C CYS A 118 -17.59 -2.68 -0.32
N TYR A 119 -16.43 -3.29 -0.58
CA TYR A 119 -15.51 -2.80 -1.61
C TYR A 119 -16.06 -3.03 -3.02
N ALA A 120 -16.60 -4.23 -3.27
CA ALA A 120 -17.24 -4.56 -4.54
C ALA A 120 -18.46 -3.67 -4.80
N TYR A 121 -19.31 -3.49 -3.78
CA TYR A 121 -20.45 -2.57 -3.81
C TYR A 121 -20.01 -1.15 -4.17
N ALA A 122 -18.98 -0.61 -3.51
CA ALA A 122 -18.56 0.76 -3.71
C ALA A 122 -18.01 1.02 -5.11
N LEU A 123 -17.29 0.05 -5.69
CA LEU A 123 -16.84 0.12 -7.08
C LEU A 123 -18.03 0.19 -8.05
N ALA A 124 -18.99 -0.73 -7.90
CA ALA A 124 -20.18 -0.77 -8.74
C ALA A 124 -21.03 0.51 -8.62
N ALA A 125 -21.28 0.96 -7.39
CA ALA A 125 -22.09 2.14 -7.11
C ALA A 125 -21.44 3.45 -7.60
N VAL A 126 -20.12 3.60 -7.48
CA VAL A 126 -19.42 4.80 -7.98
C VAL A 126 -19.31 4.81 -9.50
N ALA A 127 -19.11 3.64 -10.12
CA ALA A 127 -19.06 3.50 -11.56
C ALA A 127 -20.45 3.53 -12.24
N ASP A 128 -21.54 3.45 -11.46
CA ASP A 128 -22.91 3.22 -11.95
C ASP A 128 -22.98 1.99 -12.89
N GLN A 129 -22.25 0.93 -12.55
CA GLN A 129 -22.19 -0.30 -13.32
C GLN A 129 -22.82 -1.46 -12.56
N PRO A 130 -23.41 -2.45 -13.26
CA PRO A 130 -23.95 -3.62 -12.61
C PRO A 130 -22.82 -4.50 -12.04
N LEU A 131 -23.11 -5.18 -10.92
CA LEU A 131 -22.17 -6.05 -10.22
C LEU A 131 -22.42 -7.51 -10.57
N LEU A 132 -21.36 -8.23 -10.98
CA LEU A 132 -21.39 -9.69 -11.11
C LEU A 132 -21.05 -10.32 -9.76
N PHE A 133 -21.96 -11.13 -9.23
CA PHE A 133 -21.76 -11.86 -7.98
C PHE A 133 -22.45 -13.23 -8.05
N VAL A 134 -22.07 -14.11 -7.12
CA VAL A 134 -22.69 -15.43 -6.93
C VAL A 134 -23.32 -15.46 -5.54
N GLY A 135 -24.49 -16.09 -5.42
CA GLY A 135 -25.26 -16.14 -4.16
C GLY A 135 -26.23 -14.97 -4.02
N ASP A 136 -26.68 -14.72 -2.79
CA ASP A 136 -27.78 -13.79 -2.50
C ASP A 136 -27.32 -12.51 -1.79
N ASP A 137 -26.02 -12.30 -1.58
CA ASP A 137 -25.51 -11.23 -0.69
C ASP A 137 -25.94 -9.82 -1.13
N PHE A 138 -26.09 -9.59 -2.44
CA PHE A 138 -26.45 -8.28 -3.00
C PHE A 138 -27.93 -8.15 -3.38
N VAL A 139 -28.75 -9.20 -3.26
CA VAL A 139 -30.16 -9.18 -3.74
C VAL A 139 -31.05 -8.23 -2.93
N HIS A 140 -30.63 -7.88 -1.72
CA HIS A 140 -31.31 -6.92 -0.86
C HIS A 140 -30.64 -5.53 -0.88
N THR A 141 -29.73 -5.28 -1.81
CA THR A 141 -29.09 -3.96 -1.98
C THR A 141 -29.73 -3.22 -3.17
N ASP A 142 -29.33 -1.97 -3.37
CA ASP A 142 -29.71 -1.15 -4.52
C ASP A 142 -28.80 -1.36 -5.76
N VAL A 143 -27.77 -2.21 -5.67
CA VAL A 143 -26.88 -2.49 -6.80
C VAL A 143 -27.58 -3.38 -7.84
N ARG A 144 -27.35 -3.08 -9.12
CA ARG A 144 -27.92 -3.89 -10.22
C ARG A 144 -27.10 -5.17 -10.42
N PRO A 145 -27.71 -6.36 -10.51
CA PRO A 145 -26.98 -7.58 -10.90
C PRO A 145 -26.60 -7.53 -12.38
N ALA A 146 -25.36 -7.91 -12.69
CA ALA A 146 -24.87 -8.00 -14.08
C ALA A 146 -25.35 -9.27 -14.80
N TYR A 147 -25.71 -10.30 -14.03
CA TYR A 147 -26.23 -11.55 -14.55
C TYR A 147 -27.45 -11.97 -13.74
N LEU A 148 -28.57 -12.17 -14.43
CA LEU A 148 -29.77 -12.79 -13.89
C LEU A 148 -29.90 -14.15 -14.58
N PRO A 149 -29.79 -15.29 -13.86
CA PRO A 149 -30.05 -16.58 -14.48
C PRO A 149 -31.50 -16.60 -14.98
N PRO A 150 -31.76 -17.26 -16.13
CA PRO A 150 -33.13 -17.43 -16.61
C PRO A 150 -33.96 -18.11 -15.53
N SER A 151 -35.13 -17.54 -15.22
CA SER A 151 -36.06 -18.05 -14.21
C SER A 151 -36.40 -19.51 -14.53
N ALA A 152 -36.05 -20.41 -13.61
CA ALA A 152 -36.42 -21.83 -13.64
C ALA A 152 -37.89 -22.03 -13.30
#